data_AF-A0A838VYF6-F1
#
_entry.id   AF-A0A838VYF6-F1
#
_cell.length_a   1.000
_cell.length_b   1.000
_cell.length_c   1.000
_cell.angle_alpha   90.00
_cell.angle_beta   90.00
_cell.angle_gamma   90.00
#
_symmetry.space_group_name_H-M   'P 1'
#
loop_
_entity.id
_entity.type
_entity.pdbx_description
1 polymer ?
#
loop_
_entity_poly.entity_id
_entity_poly.type
_entity_poly.pdbx_seq_one_letter_code
_entity_poly.pdbx_strand_id
1 'polypeptide(L)'
;MSYVVLYFIQKSIINLKTFILFRTRYNVLSSEISGSKLSVRSKSDLIDKVFDAITTSGEEGIFQTELCKSFSLDSRDGSRLVGNLEKQSLITREKALYNGRWTYKLVVKKSIPIDIVEQKPIDLSTVEGAPCICCPSQHLCSIEDESNPISPAKCQIIEEWVTTSFNKFMVIQQTDII
;
A
#
# COMPACT_ATOMS: atom_id res chain seq x y z
N MET A 1 -9.01 -5.43 28.87
CA MET A 1 -7.76 -5.59 28.10
C MET A 1 -8.05 -5.89 26.62
N SER A 2 -9.02 -5.18 26.00
CA SER A 2 -9.60 -5.61 24.72
C SER A 2 -9.51 -4.56 23.60
N TYR A 3 -9.04 -3.35 23.89
CA TYR A 3 -8.96 -2.26 22.91
C TYR A 3 -7.65 -2.26 22.09
N VAL A 4 -6.56 -2.77 22.67
CA VAL A 4 -5.24 -2.77 22.03
C VAL A 4 -5.18 -3.78 20.88
N VAL A 5 -5.75 -4.98 21.07
CA VAL A 5 -5.75 -6.05 20.05
C VAL A 5 -6.61 -5.67 18.83
N LEU A 6 -7.78 -5.07 19.04
CA LEU A 6 -8.61 -4.52 17.97
C LEU A 6 -7.89 -3.38 17.22
N TYR A 7 -7.18 -2.51 17.94
CA TYR A 7 -6.37 -1.44 17.33
C TYR A 7 -5.25 -2.00 16.42
N PHE A 8 -4.57 -3.08 16.83
CA PHE A 8 -3.52 -3.71 16.03
C PHE A 8 -4.07 -4.42 14.78
N ILE A 9 -5.17 -5.18 14.88
CA ILE A 9 -5.79 -5.83 13.72
C ILE A 9 -6.31 -4.80 12.72
N GLN A 10 -6.94 -3.73 13.20
CA GLN A 10 -7.43 -2.64 12.36
C GLN A 10 -6.27 -1.92 11.64
N LYS A 11 -5.13 -1.69 12.33
CA LYS A 11 -3.95 -1.04 11.75
C LYS A 11 -3.20 -1.90 10.72
N SER A 12 -3.19 -3.22 10.89
CA SER A 12 -2.64 -4.17 9.91
C SER A 12 -3.48 -4.24 8.63
N ILE A 13 -4.81 -4.25 8.75
CA ILE A 13 -5.73 -4.19 7.60
C ILE A 13 -5.65 -2.82 6.91
N ILE A 14 -5.48 -1.73 7.65
CA ILE A 14 -5.26 -0.39 7.08
C ILE A 14 -3.98 -0.36 6.24
N ASN A 15 -2.87 -0.98 6.69
CA ASN A 15 -1.63 -1.00 5.91
C ASN A 15 -1.74 -1.85 4.63
N LEU A 16 -2.38 -3.02 4.68
CA LEU A 16 -2.61 -3.84 3.49
C LEU A 16 -3.60 -3.17 2.52
N LYS A 17 -4.67 -2.56 3.03
CA LYS A 17 -5.59 -1.73 2.23
C LYS A 17 -4.88 -0.53 1.64
N THR A 18 -4.04 0.18 2.39
CA THR A 18 -3.28 1.34 1.88
C THR A 18 -2.29 0.91 0.81
N PHE A 19 -1.57 -0.21 0.97
CA PHE A 19 -0.64 -0.71 -0.03
C PHE A 19 -1.34 -1.24 -1.29
N ILE A 20 -2.42 -2.02 -1.13
CA ILE A 20 -3.23 -2.49 -2.26
C ILE A 20 -3.89 -1.31 -2.98
N LEU A 21 -4.45 -0.34 -2.25
CA LEU A 21 -5.02 0.90 -2.81
C LEU A 21 -3.95 1.77 -3.46
N PHE A 22 -2.73 1.82 -2.92
CA PHE A 22 -1.61 2.53 -3.52
C PHE A 22 -1.24 1.89 -4.87
N ARG A 23 -1.07 0.57 -4.91
CA ARG A 23 -0.74 -0.18 -6.13
C ARG A 23 -1.87 -0.15 -7.16
N THR A 24 -3.14 -0.23 -6.75
CA THR A 24 -4.29 -0.10 -7.67
C THR A 24 -4.49 1.32 -8.16
N ARG A 25 -4.39 2.34 -7.31
CA ARG A 25 -4.45 3.76 -7.73
C ARG A 25 -3.30 4.13 -8.66
N TYR A 26 -2.11 3.58 -8.44
CA TYR A 26 -0.97 3.75 -9.33
C TYR A 26 -1.21 3.14 -10.72
N ASN A 27 -1.76 1.92 -10.80
CA ASN A 27 -2.09 1.29 -12.08
C ASN A 27 -3.17 2.04 -12.87
N VAL A 28 -4.15 2.67 -12.19
CA VAL A 28 -5.17 3.52 -12.82
C VAL A 28 -4.58 4.85 -13.33
N LEU A 29 -3.58 5.42 -12.63
CA LEU A 29 -2.89 6.62 -13.09
C LEU A 29 -2.19 6.41 -14.45
N SER A 30 -1.57 5.25 -14.66
CA SER A 30 -0.88 4.93 -15.91
C SER A 30 -1.80 4.90 -17.14
N SER A 31 -3.11 4.65 -16.98
CA SER A 31 -4.08 4.59 -18.08
C SER A 31 -4.72 5.94 -18.43
N GLU A 32 -4.87 6.86 -17.46
CA GLU A 32 -5.60 8.14 -17.63
C GLU A 32 -4.80 9.26 -18.31
N ILE A 33 -3.47 9.16 -18.38
CA ILE A 33 -2.64 10.22 -18.97
C ILE A 33 -2.73 10.21 -20.52
N SER A 34 -3.54 9.34 -21.15
CA SER A 34 -3.68 9.21 -22.62
C SER A 34 -4.11 10.53 -23.30
N GLY A 35 -3.13 11.24 -23.82
CA GLY A 35 -3.27 12.54 -24.46
C GLY A 35 -2.00 12.97 -25.21
N SER A 36 -1.30 12.02 -25.84
CA SER A 36 -0.26 12.23 -26.86
C SER A 36 0.24 10.87 -27.37
N LYS A 37 0.57 10.77 -28.67
CA LYS A 37 1.08 9.57 -29.35
C LYS A 37 2.38 9.07 -28.69
N LEU A 38 2.27 8.17 -27.72
CA LEU A 38 3.39 7.37 -27.21
C LEU A 38 2.86 6.01 -26.76
N SER A 39 3.59 4.94 -27.08
CA SER A 39 3.23 3.55 -26.75
C SER A 39 2.93 3.43 -25.25
N VAL A 40 1.81 2.81 -24.87
CA VAL A 40 1.31 2.68 -23.48
C VAL A 40 2.39 2.20 -22.50
N ARG A 41 3.28 1.31 -22.95
CA ARG A 41 4.39 0.76 -22.16
C ARG A 41 5.47 1.81 -21.83
N SER A 42 5.73 2.75 -22.73
CA SER A 42 6.70 3.83 -22.49
C SER A 42 6.21 4.90 -21.49
N LYS A 43 4.89 4.96 -21.28
CA LYS A 43 4.26 6.02 -20.49
C LYS A 43 4.19 5.68 -19.00
N SER A 44 3.87 4.43 -18.67
CA SER A 44 4.01 3.92 -17.30
C SER A 44 5.45 4.09 -16.81
N ASP A 45 6.41 3.68 -17.65
CA ASP A 45 7.84 3.73 -17.31
C ASP A 45 8.32 5.18 -17.10
N LEU A 46 7.73 6.15 -17.80
CA LEU A 46 8.00 7.57 -17.60
C LEU A 46 7.45 8.06 -16.26
N ILE A 47 6.22 7.69 -15.91
CA ILE A 47 5.59 8.07 -14.64
C ILE A 47 6.37 7.47 -13.47
N ASP A 48 6.78 6.19 -13.58
CA ASP A 48 7.62 5.50 -12.59
C ASP A 48 8.91 6.30 -12.36
N LYS A 49 9.64 6.60 -13.43
CA LYS A 49 10.91 7.35 -13.34
C LYS A 49 10.73 8.76 -12.78
N VAL A 50 9.65 9.44 -13.13
CA VAL A 50 9.35 10.77 -12.61
C VAL A 50 9.06 10.71 -11.11
N PHE A 51 8.26 9.72 -10.69
CA PHE A 51 7.95 9.51 -9.28
C PHE A 51 9.20 9.11 -8.48
N ASP A 52 10.06 8.26 -9.03
CA ASP A 52 11.34 7.86 -8.43
C ASP A 52 12.29 9.06 -8.28
N ALA A 53 12.34 9.96 -9.27
CA ALA A 53 13.16 11.17 -9.18
C ALA A 53 12.66 12.13 -8.08
N ILE A 54 11.33 12.29 -7.96
CA ILE A 54 10.74 13.05 -6.86
C ILE A 54 11.04 12.36 -5.52
N THR A 55 10.95 11.03 -5.46
CA THR A 55 11.27 10.22 -4.27
C THR A 55 12.71 10.37 -3.83
N THR A 56 13.65 10.33 -4.79
CA THR A 56 15.09 10.47 -4.55
C THR A 56 15.43 11.86 -4.00
N SER A 57 14.69 12.90 -4.40
CA SER A 57 14.88 14.27 -3.88
C SER A 57 14.46 14.45 -2.42
N GLY A 58 13.73 13.48 -1.84
CA GLY A 58 13.40 13.43 -0.42
C GLY A 58 12.72 14.71 0.10
N GLU A 59 13.25 15.25 1.20
CA GLU A 59 12.74 16.46 1.86
C GLU A 59 13.21 17.75 1.16
N GLU A 60 14.33 17.70 0.44
CA GLU A 60 14.78 18.83 -0.37
C GLU A 60 13.84 19.07 -1.54
N GLY A 61 13.14 18.05 -2.04
CA GLY A 61 12.17 18.14 -3.11
C GLY A 61 12.77 18.58 -4.45
N ILE A 62 11.93 18.65 -5.48
CA ILE A 62 12.35 19.06 -6.83
C ILE A 62 11.40 20.11 -7.41
N PHE A 63 11.92 21.12 -8.09
CA PHE A 63 11.08 22.12 -8.74
C PHE A 63 10.40 21.53 -9.99
N GLN A 64 9.10 21.79 -10.18
CA GLN A 64 8.33 21.28 -11.33
C GLN A 64 8.98 21.68 -12.67
N THR A 65 9.49 22.90 -12.77
CA THR A 65 10.19 23.41 -13.96
C THR A 65 11.50 22.67 -14.25
N GLU A 66 12.18 22.19 -13.21
CA GLU A 66 13.43 21.43 -13.33
C GLU A 66 13.12 19.98 -13.69
N LEU A 67 12.13 19.38 -13.03
CA LEU A 67 11.61 18.07 -13.35
C LEU A 67 11.19 17.96 -14.83
N CYS A 68 10.40 18.92 -15.34
CA CYS A 68 9.99 18.92 -16.74
C CYS A 68 11.19 18.97 -17.70
N LYS A 69 12.26 19.70 -17.35
CA LYS A 69 13.48 19.76 -18.17
C LYS A 69 14.23 18.43 -18.16
N SER A 70 14.41 17.82 -16.99
CA SER A 70 15.12 16.55 -16.83
C SER A 70 14.45 15.41 -17.59
N PHE A 71 13.12 15.42 -17.69
CA PHE A 71 12.35 14.40 -18.40
C PHE A 71 11.88 14.81 -19.81
N SER A 72 12.35 15.96 -20.32
CA SER A 72 11.94 16.49 -21.64
C SER A 72 10.42 16.58 -21.83
N LEU A 73 9.70 16.91 -20.76
CA LEU A 73 8.24 17.03 -20.75
C LEU A 73 7.82 18.46 -21.06
N ASP A 74 6.73 18.60 -21.82
CA ASP A 74 6.09 19.90 -21.94
C ASP A 74 5.50 20.34 -20.59
N SER A 75 5.46 21.65 -20.38
CA SER A 75 4.88 22.30 -19.20
C SER A 75 3.45 21.82 -18.89
N ARG A 76 2.64 21.56 -19.93
CA ARG A 76 1.27 21.10 -19.78
C ARG A 76 1.21 19.66 -19.28
N ASP A 77 2.02 18.77 -19.84
CA ASP A 77 2.04 17.35 -19.48
C ASP A 77 2.69 17.12 -18.12
N GLY A 78 3.76 17.85 -17.81
CA GLY A 78 4.35 17.84 -16.47
C GLY A 78 3.38 18.35 -15.40
N SER A 79 2.62 19.42 -15.69
CA SER A 79 1.60 19.93 -14.74
C SER A 79 0.47 18.93 -14.51
N ARG A 80 0.02 18.24 -15.56
CA ARG A 80 -0.99 17.16 -15.45
C ARG A 80 -0.49 15.99 -14.62
N LEU A 81 0.73 15.53 -14.89
CA LEU A 81 1.36 14.42 -14.18
C LEU A 81 1.49 14.74 -12.69
N VAL A 82 2.06 15.91 -12.37
CA VAL A 82 2.19 16.40 -10.99
C VAL A 82 0.84 16.56 -10.32
N GLY A 83 -0.15 17.16 -10.99
CA GLY A 83 -1.48 17.33 -10.44
C GLY A 83 -2.19 16.01 -10.15
N ASN A 84 -1.96 14.99 -10.97
CA ASN A 84 -2.48 13.66 -10.71
C ASN A 84 -1.79 12.99 -9.52
N LEU A 85 -0.45 13.10 -9.40
CA LEU A 85 0.28 12.60 -8.23
C LEU A 85 -0.18 13.28 -6.92
N GLU A 86 -0.47 14.59 -6.97
CA GLU A 86 -1.00 15.33 -5.82
C GLU A 86 -2.42 14.89 -5.45
N LYS A 87 -3.33 14.70 -6.42
CA LYS A 87 -4.70 14.19 -6.17
C LYS A 87 -4.69 12.84 -5.46
N GLN A 88 -3.68 12.02 -5.73
CA GLN A 88 -3.50 10.71 -5.09
C GLN A 88 -2.78 10.81 -3.73
N SER A 89 -2.47 12.02 -3.26
CA SER A 89 -1.72 12.29 -2.01
C SER A 89 -0.33 11.65 -1.95
N LEU A 90 0.32 11.44 -3.11
CA LEU A 90 1.67 10.89 -3.19
C LEU A 90 2.74 11.97 -3.00
N ILE A 91 2.44 13.18 -3.45
CA ILE A 91 3.31 14.35 -3.37
C ILE A 91 2.54 15.56 -2.87
N THR A 92 3.25 16.56 -2.38
CA THR A 92 2.75 17.88 -2.03
C THR A 92 3.38 18.94 -2.93
N ARG A 93 2.58 19.95 -3.29
CA ARG A 93 3.06 21.14 -4.03
C ARG A 93 3.18 22.33 -3.11
N GLU A 94 4.36 22.93 -3.08
CA GLU A 94 4.62 24.17 -2.35
C GLU A 94 4.97 25.27 -3.35
N LYS A 95 4.29 26.41 -3.28
CA LYS A 95 4.57 27.53 -4.18
C LYS A 95 5.91 28.16 -3.79
N ALA A 96 6.85 28.17 -4.72
CA ALA A 96 8.20 28.66 -4.50
C ALA A 96 8.68 29.53 -5.68
N LEU A 97 9.62 30.42 -5.41
CA LEU A 97 10.18 31.31 -6.42
C LEU A 97 11.50 30.71 -6.91
N TYR A 98 11.56 30.38 -8.21
CA TYR A 98 12.73 29.76 -8.83
C TYR A 98 13.12 30.56 -10.08
N ASN A 99 14.36 31.06 -10.12
CA ASN A 99 14.88 31.90 -11.19
C ASN A 99 13.94 33.06 -11.59
N GLY A 100 13.39 33.77 -10.60
CA GLY A 100 12.53 34.93 -10.84
C GLY A 100 11.11 34.60 -11.33
N ARG A 101 10.74 33.31 -11.40
CA ARG A 101 9.40 32.85 -11.80
C ARG A 101 8.78 32.02 -10.68
N TRP A 102 7.48 32.19 -10.48
CA TRP A 102 6.74 31.33 -9.56
C TRP A 102 6.60 29.93 -10.14
N THR A 103 6.98 28.93 -9.35
CA THR A 103 6.86 27.52 -9.68
C THR A 103 6.39 26.74 -8.46
N TYR A 104 6.20 25.44 -8.61
CA TYR A 104 5.90 24.55 -7.50
C TYR A 104 7.12 23.70 -7.17
N LYS A 105 7.47 23.67 -5.89
CA LYS A 105 8.38 22.70 -5.31
C LYS A 105 7.57 21.45 -4.99
N LEU A 106 8.03 20.31 -5.49
CA LEU A 106 7.39 19.02 -5.34
C LEU A 106 8.12 18.26 -4.25
N VAL A 107 7.41 17.90 -3.19
CA VAL A 107 7.96 17.15 -2.07
C VAL A 107 7.16 15.85 -1.95
N VAL A 108 7.84 14.76 -1.67
CA VAL A 108 7.17 13.46 -1.48
C VAL A 108 6.40 13.53 -0.17
N LYS A 109 5.12 13.16 -0.21
CA LYS A 109 4.37 12.99 1.02
C LYS A 109 4.87 11.68 1.63
N LYS A 110 5.81 11.75 2.59
CA LYS A 110 6.29 10.59 3.36
C LYS A 110 5.07 9.89 3.98
N SER A 111 4.54 8.89 3.29
CA SER A 111 3.55 7.97 3.84
C SER A 111 4.29 7.00 4.73
N ILE A 112 4.71 7.47 5.91
CA ILE A 112 5.55 6.76 6.89
C ILE A 112 6.90 6.37 6.27
N PRO A 113 8.03 6.83 6.81
CA PRO A 113 9.34 6.44 6.29
C PRO A 113 9.44 4.92 6.27
N ILE A 114 9.68 4.36 5.09
CA ILE A 114 9.97 2.93 4.88
C ILE A 114 11.26 2.56 5.62
N ASP A 115 12.06 3.56 5.96
CA ASP A 115 13.24 3.60 6.80
C ASP A 115 12.95 3.53 8.32
N ILE A 116 11.69 3.69 8.76
CA ILE A 116 11.23 3.40 10.15
C ILE A 116 10.36 2.12 10.19
N VAL A 117 9.89 1.64 9.04
CA VAL A 117 9.55 0.24 8.91
C VAL A 117 10.89 -0.49 8.82
N GLU A 118 11.54 -0.68 9.98
CA GLU A 118 12.28 -1.92 10.17
C GLU A 118 11.48 -2.99 9.48
N GLN A 119 12.15 -3.76 8.64
CA GLN A 119 11.63 -5.00 8.10
C GLN A 119 11.20 -5.83 9.30
N LYS A 120 10.03 -5.56 9.89
CA LYS A 120 9.35 -6.50 10.74
C LYS A 120 8.91 -7.51 9.70
N PRO A 121 9.62 -8.64 9.56
CA PRO A 121 9.19 -9.65 8.62
C PRO A 121 7.72 -9.90 8.94
N ILE A 122 6.92 -10.05 7.90
CA ILE A 122 5.51 -10.40 8.07
C ILE A 122 5.53 -11.69 8.87
N ASP A 123 5.14 -11.59 10.14
CA ASP A 123 5.18 -12.71 11.06
C ASP A 123 3.99 -13.60 10.71
N LEU A 124 4.28 -14.62 9.90
CA LEU A 124 3.27 -15.58 9.44
C LEU A 124 3.00 -16.66 10.48
N SER A 125 3.72 -16.68 11.62
CA SER A 125 3.53 -17.68 12.67
C SER A 125 2.10 -17.76 13.19
N THR A 126 1.37 -16.64 13.14
CA THR A 126 -0.03 -16.55 13.60
C THR A 126 -1.02 -17.22 12.65
N VAL A 127 -0.69 -17.34 11.36
CA VAL A 127 -1.54 -17.96 10.33
C VAL A 127 -0.98 -19.27 9.80
N GLU A 128 0.18 -19.68 10.31
CA GLU A 128 0.84 -20.91 9.94
C GLU A 128 -0.03 -22.12 10.34
N GLY A 129 -0.26 -23.02 9.39
CA GLY A 129 -1.12 -24.19 9.60
C GLY A 129 -2.63 -23.91 9.55
N ALA A 130 -3.07 -22.71 9.13
CA ALA A 130 -4.49 -22.41 9.00
C ALA A 130 -5.19 -23.37 8.00
N PRO A 131 -6.24 -24.10 8.41
CA PRO A 131 -6.82 -25.19 7.63
C PRO A 131 -7.53 -24.71 6.35
N CYS A 132 -7.96 -23.45 6.30
CA CYS A 132 -8.64 -22.87 5.14
C CYS A 132 -7.74 -22.82 3.90
N ILE A 133 -6.44 -22.57 4.05
CA ILE A 133 -5.55 -22.39 2.89
C ILE A 133 -5.46 -23.68 2.05
N CYS A 134 -5.65 -24.85 2.67
CA CYS A 134 -5.65 -26.15 2.01
C CYS A 134 -7.01 -26.88 2.10
N CYS A 135 -8.10 -26.17 2.39
CA CYS A 135 -9.41 -26.77 2.60
C CYS A 135 -10.03 -27.27 1.28
N PRO A 136 -10.42 -28.55 1.15
CA PRO A 136 -11.06 -29.06 -0.06
C PRO A 136 -12.38 -28.36 -0.40
N SER A 137 -13.13 -27.95 0.62
CA SER A 137 -14.44 -27.29 0.48
C SER A 137 -14.36 -25.76 0.48
N GLN A 138 -13.17 -25.17 0.30
CA GLN A 138 -12.95 -23.72 0.24
C GLN A 138 -13.89 -23.03 -0.76
N HIS A 139 -14.10 -23.64 -1.92
CA HIS A 139 -14.93 -23.12 -3.02
C HIS A 139 -16.44 -23.10 -2.71
N LEU A 140 -16.88 -23.88 -1.71
CA LEU A 140 -18.27 -23.93 -1.24
C LEU A 140 -18.46 -23.09 0.03
N CYS A 141 -17.39 -22.55 0.60
CA CYS A 141 -17.43 -21.84 1.87
C CYS A 141 -17.90 -20.40 1.66
N SER A 142 -19.06 -20.03 2.19
CA SER A 142 -19.62 -18.69 2.04
C SER A 142 -19.90 -18.01 3.38
N ILE A 143 -19.66 -16.70 3.43
CA ILE A 143 -19.97 -15.85 4.58
C ILE A 143 -21.39 -15.27 4.46
N GLU A 144 -21.88 -15.08 3.22
CA GLU A 144 -23.10 -14.33 2.93
C GLU A 144 -24.35 -15.22 2.94
N ASP A 145 -24.19 -16.53 2.71
CA ASP A 145 -25.29 -17.47 2.62
C ASP A 145 -25.49 -18.21 3.96
N GLU A 146 -26.41 -17.71 4.78
CA GLU A 146 -26.75 -18.32 6.07
C GLU A 146 -27.32 -19.75 5.94
N SER A 147 -27.84 -20.09 4.76
CA SER A 147 -28.43 -21.40 4.45
C SER A 147 -27.39 -22.45 4.08
N ASN A 148 -26.16 -22.03 3.78
CA ASN A 148 -25.08 -22.93 3.44
C ASN A 148 -24.55 -23.64 4.70
N PRO A 149 -24.53 -24.98 4.74
CA PRO A 149 -23.98 -25.73 5.88
C PRO A 149 -22.47 -25.51 6.07
N ILE A 150 -21.76 -25.06 5.02
CA ILE A 150 -20.32 -24.84 5.03
C ILE A 150 -20.07 -23.33 5.04
N SER A 151 -19.91 -22.78 6.25
CA SER A 151 -19.60 -21.37 6.48
C SER A 151 -18.43 -21.24 7.44
N PRO A 152 -17.53 -20.26 7.29
CA PRO A 152 -16.41 -20.06 8.22
C PRO A 152 -16.88 -19.85 9.66
N ALA A 153 -18.07 -19.24 9.84
CA ALA A 153 -18.64 -18.95 11.15
C ALA A 153 -19.10 -20.21 11.92
N LYS A 154 -19.34 -21.32 11.21
CA LYS A 154 -19.85 -22.59 11.78
C LYS A 154 -18.86 -23.75 11.56
N CYS A 155 -17.63 -23.46 11.15
CA CYS A 155 -16.67 -24.48 10.74
C CYS A 155 -15.92 -25.06 11.95
N GLN A 156 -16.19 -26.32 12.27
CA GLN A 156 -15.52 -27.05 13.35
C GLN A 156 -13.99 -27.15 13.16
N ILE A 157 -13.51 -27.26 11.92
CA ILE A 157 -12.08 -27.37 11.61
C ILE A 157 -11.34 -26.08 12.00
N ILE A 158 -11.97 -24.92 11.75
CA ILE A 158 -11.43 -23.61 12.14
C ILE A 158 -11.48 -23.47 13.66
N GLU A 159 -12.60 -23.85 14.29
CA GLU A 159 -12.77 -23.79 15.74
C GLU A 159 -11.71 -24.59 16.50
N GLU A 160 -11.47 -25.83 16.08
CA GLU A 160 -10.45 -26.70 16.66
C GLU A 160 -9.03 -26.14 16.46
N TRP A 161 -8.74 -25.63 15.26
CA TRP A 161 -7.44 -25.01 14.96
C TRP A 161 -7.20 -23.75 15.81
N VAL A 162 -8.19 -22.87 15.94
CA VAL A 162 -8.08 -21.66 16.78
C VAL A 162 -7.87 -22.04 18.24
N THR A 163 -8.64 -23.00 18.75
CA THR A 163 -8.55 -23.45 20.15
C THR A 163 -7.19 -24.08 20.45
N THR A 164 -6.72 -24.96 19.56
CA THR A 164 -5.42 -25.63 19.70
C THR A 164 -4.26 -24.65 19.57
N SER A 165 -4.30 -23.75 18.60
CA SER A 165 -3.28 -22.72 18.38
C SER A 165 -3.21 -21.75 19.56
N PHE A 166 -4.36 -21.36 20.11
CA PHE A 166 -4.43 -20.51 21.30
C PHE A 166 -3.85 -21.20 22.54
N ASN A 167 -4.19 -22.47 22.79
CA ASN A 167 -3.63 -23.25 23.89
C ASN A 167 -2.11 -23.39 23.77
N LYS A 168 -1.61 -23.68 22.57
CA LYS A 168 -0.16 -23.74 22.29
C LYS A 168 0.52 -22.41 22.58
N PHE A 169 -0.09 -21.29 22.16
CA PHE A 169 0.42 -19.96 22.45
C PHE A 169 0.52 -19.70 23.96
N MET A 170 -0.49 -20.07 24.75
CA MET A 170 -0.49 -19.89 26.21
C MET A 170 0.58 -20.72 26.91
N VAL A 171 0.84 -21.95 26.43
CA VAL A 171 1.88 -22.83 27.00
C VAL A 171 3.29 -22.30 26.72
N ILE A 172 3.53 -21.75 25.52
CA ILE A 172 4.84 -21.18 25.15
C ILE A 172 5.21 -19.98 26.03
N GLN A 173 4.24 -19.15 26.42
CA GLN A 173 4.47 -18.01 27.33
C GLN A 173 4.84 -18.43 28.77
N GLN A 174 4.61 -19.69 29.13
CA GLN A 174 4.93 -20.24 30.46
C GLN A 174 6.31 -20.87 30.53
N THR A 175 6.87 -21.28 29.40
CA THR A 175 8.20 -21.90 29.30
C THR A 175 9.34 -20.88 29.16
N ASP A 176 9.03 -19.62 28.84
CA ASP A 176 10.03 -18.54 28.72
C ASP A 176 10.35 -17.85 30.07
N ILE A 177 9.88 -18.40 31.21
CA ILE A 177 10.09 -17.87 32.57
C ILE A 177 10.95 -18.83 33.45
N ILE A 178 11.51 -19.92 32.90
CA ILE A 178 12.46 -20.79 33.62
C ILE A 178 13.86 -20.70 33.03
#